data_AF-A0A5R8QPT8-F1
#
_entry.id   AF-A0A5R8QPT8-F1
#
_cell.length_a   1.000
_cell.length_b   1.000
_cell.length_c   1.000
_cell.angle_alpha   90.00
_cell.angle_beta   90.00
_cell.angle_gamma   90.00
#
_symmetry.space_group_name_H-M   'P 1'
#
loop_
_entity.id
_entity.type
_entity.pdbx_description
1 polymer ?
#
loop_
_entity_poly.entity_id
_entity_poly.type
_entity_poly.pdbx_seq_one_letter_code
_entity_poly.pdbx_strand_id
1 'polypeptide(L)' 'MRVIIAILLMLSGYAYAGCGNISDGNLRATCQAEMNGQSCGNISDSDQRAYCNAKSNGQSCGNIQDSNLRNECEAAKR' A
#
# COMPACT_ATOMS: atom_id res chain seq x y z
N MET A 1 -3.60 33.04 23.31
CA MET A 1 -4.54 31.91 23.41
C MET A 1 -5.40 31.70 22.17
N ARG A 2 -6.00 32.73 21.56
CA ARG A 2 -6.85 32.56 20.35
C ARG A 2 -6.09 32.07 19.09
N VAL A 3 -4.83 32.46 18.94
CA VAL A 3 -3.98 32.09 17.79
C VAL A 3 -3.59 30.61 17.79
N ILE A 4 -3.41 30.02 18.98
CA ILE A 4 -3.04 28.60 19.13
C ILE A 4 -4.19 27.69 18.69
N ILE A 5 -5.43 28.08 19.01
CA ILE A 5 -6.64 27.34 18.58
C ILE A 5 -6.79 27.39 17.05
N ALA A 6 -6.52 28.55 16.43
CA ALA A 6 -6.57 28.70 14.98
C ALA A 6 -5.51 27.82 14.28
N ILE A 7 -4.29 27.73 14.83
CA ILE A 7 -3.24 26.87 14.28
C ILE A 7 -3.64 25.39 14.39
N LEU A 8 -4.17 24.94 15.53
CA LEU A 8 -4.63 23.55 15.69
C LEU A 8 -5.74 23.15 14.70
N LEU A 9 -6.64 24.06 14.35
CA LEU A 9 -7.70 23.80 13.36
C LEU A 9 -7.16 23.71 11.92
N MET A 10 -6.05 24.40 11.61
CA MET A 10 -5.40 24.29 10.30
C MET A 10 -4.66 22.94 10.13
N LEU A 11 -4.28 22.29 11.24
CA LEU A 11 -3.72 20.93 11.25
C LEU A 11 -4.79 19.82 11.24
N SER A 12 -6.09 20.13 11.28
CA SER A 12 -7.15 19.11 11.17
C SER A 12 -7.59 18.82 9.72
N GLY A 13 -7.04 19.54 8.74
CA GLY A 13 -7.42 19.45 7.32
C GLY A 13 -6.62 18.45 6.48
N TYR A 14 -5.80 17.58 7.09
CA TYR A 14 -5.13 16.50 6.36
C TYR A 14 -6.17 15.43 6.00
N ALA A 15 -6.88 15.65 4.90
CA ALA A 15 -7.77 14.66 4.32
C ALA A 15 -6.96 13.38 4.09
N TYR A 16 -7.30 12.33 4.83
CA TYR A 16 -6.79 10.99 4.62
C TYR A 16 -7.25 10.55 3.23
N ALA A 17 -6.38 10.73 2.23
CA ALA A 17 -6.62 10.25 0.89
C ALA A 17 -6.54 8.72 0.94
N GLY A 18 -7.69 8.09 1.18
CA GLY A 18 -7.80 6.64 1.09
C GLY A 18 -7.45 6.15 -0.32
N CYS A 19 -7.05 4.90 -0.42
CA CYS A 19 -6.60 4.26 -1.67
C CYS A 19 -7.66 4.24 -2.79
N GLY A 20 -8.92 4.62 -2.52
CA GLY A 20 -10.03 4.59 -3.48
C GLY A 20 -9.85 5.46 -4.74
N ASN A 21 -9.02 6.50 -4.69
CA ASN A 21 -8.74 7.37 -5.85
C ASN A 21 -7.66 6.80 -6.80
N ILE A 22 -7.05 5.65 -6.46
CA ILE A 22 -6.04 5.02 -7.31
C ILE A 22 -6.76 4.32 -8.48
N SER A 23 -6.44 4.76 -9.70
CA SER A 23 -7.03 4.21 -10.95
C SER A 23 -6.49 2.83 -11.28
N ASP A 24 -5.21 2.58 -10.99
CA ASP A 24 -4.61 1.25 -11.14
C ASP A 24 -5.16 0.30 -10.06
N GLY A 25 -5.88 -0.73 -10.50
CA GLY A 25 -6.58 -1.64 -9.58
C GLY A 25 -5.63 -2.43 -8.67
N ASN A 26 -4.43 -2.76 -9.17
CA ASN A 26 -3.44 -3.51 -8.41
C ASN A 26 -2.75 -2.60 -7.39
N LEU A 27 -2.33 -1.41 -7.81
CA LEU A 27 -1.75 -0.39 -6.92
C LEU A 27 -2.74 0.02 -5.83
N ARG A 28 -4.03 0.12 -6.17
CA ARG A 28 -5.11 0.37 -5.22
C ARG A 28 -5.19 -0.74 -4.17
N ALA A 29 -5.17 -2.00 -4.60
CA ALA A 29 -5.26 -3.15 -3.72
C ALA A 29 -4.02 -3.26 -2.82
N THR A 30 -2.81 -2.96 -3.32
CA THR A 30 -1.60 -2.87 -2.50
C THR A 30 -1.72 -1.78 -1.43
N CYS A 31 -2.14 -0.58 -1.81
CA CYS A 31 -2.38 0.51 -0.86
C CYS A 31 -3.43 0.11 0.19
N GLN A 32 -4.51 -0.56 -0.23
CA GLN A 32 -5.55 -1.05 0.67
C GLN A 32 -5.03 -2.10 1.66
N ALA A 33 -4.16 -2.99 1.21
CA ALA A 33 -3.51 -3.99 2.05
C ALA A 33 -2.62 -3.34 3.12
N GLU A 34 -1.82 -2.34 2.74
CA GLU A 34 -0.96 -1.61 3.68
C GLU A 34 -1.75 -0.77 4.69
N MET A 35 -2.80 -0.08 4.23
CA MET A 35 -3.53 0.89 5.04
C MET A 35 -4.59 0.25 5.94
N ASN A 36 -5.22 -0.84 5.49
CA ASN A 36 -6.37 -1.45 6.18
C ASN A 36 -6.18 -2.94 6.49
N GLY A 37 -5.00 -3.52 6.20
CA GLY A 37 -4.78 -4.96 6.33
C GLY A 37 -5.66 -5.78 5.39
N GLN A 38 -6.17 -5.18 4.31
CA GLN A 38 -7.04 -5.88 3.35
C GLN A 38 -6.25 -6.94 2.57
N SER A 39 -6.96 -8.01 2.17
CA SER A 39 -6.36 -9.09 1.39
C SER A 39 -5.98 -8.62 -0.01
N CYS A 40 -4.77 -8.98 -0.46
CA CYS A 40 -4.29 -8.78 -1.83
C CYS A 40 -5.05 -9.62 -2.89
N GLY A 41 -6.11 -10.35 -2.51
CA GLY A 41 -6.87 -11.25 -3.38
C GLY A 41 -7.55 -10.57 -4.58
N ASN A 42 -7.80 -9.26 -4.51
CA ASN A 42 -8.40 -8.49 -5.61
C ASN A 42 -7.41 -8.13 -6.73
N ILE A 43 -6.12 -8.42 -6.55
CA ILE A 43 -5.08 -8.19 -7.57
C ILE A 43 -5.18 -9.31 -8.62
N SER A 44 -5.47 -8.93 -9.86
CA SER A 44 -5.62 -9.87 -10.98
C SER A 44 -4.28 -10.43 -11.44
N ASP A 45 -3.23 -9.60 -11.40
CA ASP A 45 -1.87 -9.99 -11.73
C ASP A 45 -1.26 -10.86 -10.62
N SER A 46 -0.79 -12.06 -10.97
CA SER A 46 -0.25 -13.00 -9.98
C SER A 46 1.04 -12.51 -9.31
N ASP A 47 1.88 -11.82 -10.06
CA ASP A 47 3.18 -11.32 -9.61
C ASP A 47 2.99 -10.12 -8.68
N GLN A 48 2.10 -9.20 -9.04
CA GLN A 48 1.72 -8.09 -8.17
C GLN A 48 0.98 -8.58 -6.92
N ARG A 49 0.19 -9.66 -7.02
CA ARG A 49 -0.48 -10.27 -5.86
C ARG A 49 0.53 -10.90 -4.91
N ALA A 50 1.52 -11.62 -5.45
CA ALA A 50 2.61 -12.18 -4.67
C ALA A 50 3.45 -11.08 -4.00
N TYR A 51 3.77 -10.00 -4.73
CA TYR A 51 4.44 -8.81 -4.20
C TYR A 51 3.67 -8.20 -3.02
N CYS A 52 2.37 -7.94 -3.21
CA CYS A 52 1.51 -7.38 -2.17
C CYS A 52 1.45 -8.29 -0.93
N ASN A 53 1.27 -9.60 -1.11
CA ASN A 53 1.24 -10.53 0.00
C ASN A 53 2.59 -10.64 0.72
N ALA A 54 3.70 -10.55 -0.01
CA ALA A 54 5.03 -10.57 0.56
C ALA A 54 5.29 -9.34 1.44
N LYS A 55 4.83 -8.17 1.00
CA LYS A 55 4.98 -6.90 1.74
C LYS A 55 4.01 -6.78 2.93
N SER A 56 2.75 -7.16 2.74
CA SER A 56 1.70 -6.99 3.75
C SER A 56 1.63 -8.13 4.77
N ASN A 57 1.95 -9.37 4.37
CA ASN A 57 1.84 -10.56 5.22
C ASN A 57 3.20 -11.28 5.44
N GLY A 58 4.31 -10.69 4.98
CA GLY A 58 5.64 -11.26 5.13
C GLY A 58 5.90 -12.51 4.27
N GLN A 59 5.00 -12.87 3.35
CA GLN A 59 5.15 -14.04 2.46
C GLN A 59 6.44 -13.95 1.61
N SER A 60 6.88 -15.10 1.06
CA SER A 60 8.07 -15.14 0.19
C SER A 60 7.80 -14.44 -1.14
N CYS A 61 8.80 -13.69 -1.65
CA CYS A 61 8.78 -13.13 -3.00
C CYS A 61 9.07 -14.18 -4.09
N GLY A 62 9.37 -15.43 -3.71
CA GLY A 62 9.74 -16.51 -4.64
C GLY A 62 8.64 -16.88 -5.65
N ASN A 63 7.38 -16.53 -5.36
CA ASN A 63 6.24 -16.79 -6.25
C ASN A 63 6.10 -15.74 -7.37
N ILE A 64 6.92 -14.69 -7.38
CA ILE A 64 6.95 -13.67 -8.43
C ILE A 64 7.79 -14.19 -9.60
N GLN A 65 7.18 -14.27 -10.79
CA GLN A 65 7.85 -14.73 -12.01
C GLN A 65 8.73 -13.65 -12.62
N ASP A 66 8.28 -12.38 -12.60
CA ASP A 66 9.09 -11.25 -13.02
C ASP A 66 10.32 -11.06 -12.11
N SER A 67 11.51 -11.22 -12.69
CA SER A 67 12.76 -11.13 -11.93
C SER A 67 13.02 -9.74 -11.35
N ASN A 68 12.61 -8.68 -12.03
CA ASN A 68 12.80 -7.32 -11.56
C ASN A 68 11.90 -7.04 -10.36
N LEU A 69 10.60 -7.37 -10.49
CA LEU A 69 9.64 -7.22 -9.41
C LEU A 69 10.00 -8.10 -8.19
N ARG A 70 10.54 -9.30 -8.42
CA ARG A 70 11.03 -10.16 -7.34
C ARG A 70 12.21 -9.53 -6.60
N ASN A 71 13.17 -8.95 -7.32
CA ASN A 71 14.31 -8.27 -6.69
C ASN A 71 13.85 -7.04 -5.90
N GLU A 72 12.90 -6.27 -6.43
CA GLU A 72 12.28 -5.16 -5.71
C GLU A 72 11.55 -5.62 -4.44
N CYS A 73 10.84 -6.75 -4.52
CA CYS A 73 10.17 -7.35 -3.36
C CYS A 73 11.18 -7.74 -2.27
N GLU A 74 12.25 -8.44 -2.63
CA GLU A 74 13.29 -8.85 -1.68
C GLU A 74 14.03 -7.64 -1.09
N ALA A 75 14.22 -6.58 -1.87
CA ALA A 75 14.79 -5.32 -1.38
C ALA A 75 13.84 -4.59 -0.41
N ALA A 76 12.53 -4.59 -0.68
CA ALA A 76 11.52 -3.97 0.17
C ALA A 76 11.29 -4.73 1.50
N LYS A 77 11.70 -5.99 1.59
CA LYS A 77 11.62 -6.82 2.81
C LYS A 77 12.83 -6.68 3.75
N ARG A 78 13.94 -6.10 3.30
CA ARG A 78 15.14 -5.85 4.12
C ARG A 78 14.99 -4.61 4.98
#